data_AF-A0A5C5FU97-F1
#
_entry.id   AF-A0A5C5FU97-F1
#
_cell.length_a   1.000
_cell.length_b   1.000
_cell.length_c   1.000
_cell.angle_alpha   90.00
_cell.angle_beta   90.00
_cell.angle_gamma   90.00
#
_symmetry.space_group_name_H-M   'P 1'
#
loop_
_entity.id
_entity.type
_entity.pdbx_description
1 polymer ?
#
loop_
_entity_poly.entity_id
_entity_poly.type
_entity_poly.pdbx_seq_one_letter_code
_entity_poly.pdbx_strand_id
1 'polypeptide(L)'
;MPDQSPLPLATSLDEVYTPAALAHEGERWNNLFDAFQKEYGVDAKHLKVSRAPGRVNIIGEHIDYCGFSVLPAAIERDVLVAFATTDPDPSFKGADLPAPNAEGKTTFVLRNLSSKFTPTSFEVDLAGDGSDLSLPKDHHWSSYFIAGTKGVLKHLQANAGTATVAPPKRVLILVGGTVPEGSGLSSSSAMTTASAIAVLEVLGRRDGEDAVGRKDLTNVAIESERLVGVNSGGMDQSASVFSRSKHLLHVEFIPHLEARAIPLPKTIPPFSFVIANTLVKSEKKVTAKFQYNLRVVETRLGALLLAKFLGLPYNIESRPFPSYKTIVDAYFQHRGPSHGPIRSNSQRPEKLVPDGATVPALPSSRLPPRTAGGAHELRTMIGLIGQALGGPGMENGMTMAQVAQKLEVGEDVLANAVTDREVEPQDGRFKVWTRARHVFSEALRVYEFKDILCRTAATSQRATPDAVEGSDKPILETSSADSEPDLASAPLDPYTTSSLAVPDEDDPSKSLLEQMGGLMNESMKSCQVDYECSCPELDEIVSIARRNGAIGSRVTGAGWGGATVSLVSEPDVPRFIEALKKEYYNKRYPSLSEQELADAVFPTKSEAGACVFQQTD
;
A
#
# COMPACT_ATOMS: atom_id res chain seq x y z
N MET A 1 13.24 2.30 -19.02
CA MET A 1 12.21 1.35 -19.48
C MET A 1 11.39 0.94 -18.27
N PRO A 2 10.05 0.87 -18.35
CA PRO A 2 9.26 0.27 -17.28
C PRO A 2 9.73 -1.17 -17.05
N ASP A 3 9.73 -1.60 -15.80
CA ASP A 3 10.21 -2.91 -15.35
C ASP A 3 9.31 -4.03 -15.88
N GLN A 4 9.65 -4.55 -17.06
CA GLN A 4 9.05 -5.75 -17.66
C GLN A 4 9.79 -7.03 -17.23
N SER A 5 10.57 -6.98 -16.14
CA SER A 5 11.30 -8.18 -15.74
C SER A 5 10.32 -9.32 -15.42
N PRO A 6 10.72 -10.57 -15.68
CA PRO A 6 9.95 -11.72 -15.26
C PRO A 6 9.86 -11.78 -13.73
N LEU A 7 8.95 -12.61 -13.25
CA LEU A 7 8.84 -12.92 -11.83
C LEU A 7 10.07 -13.70 -11.33
N PRO A 8 10.65 -13.35 -10.18
CA PRO A 8 11.78 -14.08 -9.62
C PRO A 8 11.46 -15.55 -9.36
N LEU A 9 12.44 -16.42 -9.63
CA LEU A 9 12.48 -17.81 -9.16
C LEU A 9 13.50 -17.87 -8.02
N ALA A 10 13.06 -18.24 -6.83
CA ALA A 10 13.91 -18.50 -5.68
C ALA A 10 14.19 -20.00 -5.58
N THR A 11 15.45 -20.35 -5.30
CA THR A 11 15.88 -21.74 -5.10
C THR A 11 16.20 -22.05 -3.65
N SER A 12 16.37 -21.02 -2.82
CA SER A 12 16.58 -21.15 -1.38
C SER A 12 15.78 -20.10 -0.59
N LEU A 13 15.51 -20.38 0.69
CA LEU A 13 14.71 -19.50 1.55
C LEU A 13 15.43 -18.19 1.90
N ASP A 14 16.75 -18.14 1.87
CA ASP A 14 17.56 -16.93 2.13
C ASP A 14 17.54 -15.92 0.97
N GLU A 15 17.07 -16.31 -0.21
CA GLU A 15 16.73 -15.37 -1.28
C GLU A 15 15.46 -14.56 -0.97
N VAL A 16 14.64 -15.05 -0.03
CA VAL A 16 13.27 -14.56 0.22
C VAL A 16 13.11 -13.96 1.61
N TYR A 17 13.74 -14.58 2.62
CA TYR A 17 13.62 -14.21 4.03
C TYR A 17 14.97 -13.73 4.59
N THR A 18 14.90 -12.87 5.60
CA THR A 18 16.10 -12.44 6.32
C THR A 18 16.73 -13.56 7.14
N PRO A 19 18.05 -13.49 7.46
CA PRO A 19 18.72 -14.52 8.25
C PRO A 19 18.07 -14.82 9.61
N ALA A 20 17.44 -13.82 10.23
CA ALA A 20 16.75 -13.98 11.51
C ALA A 20 15.45 -14.81 11.39
N ALA A 21 14.81 -14.79 10.23
CA ALA A 21 13.55 -15.47 9.96
C ALA A 21 13.74 -16.93 9.49
N LEU A 22 14.90 -17.28 8.95
CA LEU A 22 15.14 -18.58 8.29
C LEU A 22 14.82 -19.80 9.13
N ALA A 23 15.14 -19.78 10.42
CA ALA A 23 14.88 -20.93 11.29
C ALA A 23 13.38 -21.22 11.43
N HIS A 24 12.59 -20.19 11.71
CA HIS A 24 11.14 -20.30 11.86
C HIS A 24 10.44 -20.55 10.52
N GLU A 25 10.83 -19.83 9.47
CA GLU A 25 10.24 -20.01 8.15
C GLU A 25 10.61 -21.38 7.55
N GLY A 26 11.81 -21.90 7.79
CA GLY A 26 12.18 -23.26 7.40
C GLY A 26 11.22 -24.32 7.97
N GLU A 27 10.88 -24.23 9.26
CA GLU A 27 9.91 -25.13 9.88
C GLU A 27 8.51 -24.98 9.26
N ARG A 28 8.07 -23.73 9.03
CA ARG A 28 6.78 -23.44 8.40
C ARG A 28 6.68 -24.00 6.98
N TRP A 29 7.73 -23.90 6.18
CA TRP A 29 7.78 -24.42 4.81
C TRP A 29 7.82 -25.95 4.79
N ASN A 30 8.59 -26.58 5.69
CA ASN A 30 8.58 -28.04 5.85
C ASN A 30 7.18 -28.54 6.21
N ASN A 31 6.50 -27.87 7.15
CA ASN A 31 5.12 -28.21 7.52
C ASN A 31 4.14 -28.10 6.33
N LEU A 32 4.32 -27.10 5.45
CA LEU A 32 3.52 -26.97 4.22
C LEU A 32 3.77 -28.14 3.26
N PHE A 33 5.03 -28.55 3.09
CA PHE A 33 5.42 -29.66 2.22
C PHE A 33 4.90 -31.01 2.76
N ASP A 34 5.09 -31.27 4.04
CA ASP A 34 4.59 -32.48 4.71
C ASP A 34 3.06 -32.56 4.64
N ALA A 35 2.37 -31.44 4.84
CA ALA A 35 0.92 -31.37 4.70
C ALA A 35 0.48 -31.60 3.25
N PHE A 36 1.20 -31.06 2.26
CA PHE A 36 0.91 -31.30 0.84
C PHE A 36 1.08 -32.77 0.48
N GLN A 37 2.18 -33.40 0.93
CA GLN A 37 2.44 -34.82 0.71
C GLN A 37 1.38 -35.68 1.40
N LYS A 38 0.98 -35.33 2.63
CA LYS A 38 -0.07 -36.05 3.35
C LYS A 38 -1.45 -35.93 2.68
N GLU A 39 -1.80 -34.75 2.18
CA GLU A 39 -3.10 -34.49 1.55
C GLU A 39 -3.20 -35.11 0.15
N TYR A 40 -2.12 -35.05 -0.63
CA TYR A 40 -2.15 -35.35 -2.07
C TYR A 40 -1.25 -36.52 -2.50
N GLY A 41 -0.34 -36.99 -1.66
CA GLY A 41 0.64 -38.03 -1.99
C GLY A 41 1.71 -37.56 -2.99
N VAL A 42 1.96 -36.25 -3.08
CA VAL A 42 2.93 -35.63 -4.01
C VAL A 42 4.22 -35.32 -3.24
N ASP A 43 5.36 -35.79 -3.76
CA ASP A 43 6.66 -35.48 -3.17
C ASP A 43 7.04 -34.00 -3.35
N ALA A 44 7.73 -33.45 -2.35
CA ALA A 44 8.15 -32.04 -2.30
C ALA A 44 8.96 -31.59 -3.54
N LYS A 45 9.76 -32.49 -4.15
CA LYS A 45 10.55 -32.20 -5.36
C LYS A 45 9.70 -31.83 -6.60
N HIS A 46 8.43 -32.23 -6.62
CA HIS A 46 7.48 -31.91 -7.69
C HIS A 46 6.64 -30.68 -7.37
N LEU A 47 6.85 -30.08 -6.20
CA LEU A 47 6.08 -28.95 -5.72
C LEU A 47 6.75 -27.65 -6.13
N LYS A 48 5.92 -26.70 -6.59
CA LYS A 48 6.29 -25.29 -6.67
C LYS A 48 5.46 -24.52 -5.67
N VAL A 49 6.01 -23.43 -5.15
CA VAL A 49 5.29 -22.54 -4.25
C VAL A 49 5.29 -21.15 -4.83
N SER A 50 4.11 -20.61 -5.08
CA SER A 50 3.94 -19.19 -5.33
C SER A 50 3.84 -18.47 -3.99
N ARG A 51 4.72 -17.50 -3.76
CA ARG A 51 4.73 -16.67 -2.55
C ARG A 51 4.35 -15.25 -2.91
N ALA A 52 3.45 -14.66 -2.13
CA ALA A 52 3.19 -13.22 -2.14
C ALA A 52 3.09 -12.67 -0.72
N PRO A 53 3.92 -11.68 -0.33
CA PRO A 53 3.86 -11.09 1.00
C PRO A 53 2.66 -10.17 1.20
N GLY A 54 2.19 -10.08 2.45
CA GLY A 54 1.39 -8.96 2.89
C GLY A 54 2.21 -7.67 2.89
N ARG A 55 1.57 -6.56 3.26
CA ARG A 55 2.23 -5.25 3.23
C ARG A 55 1.76 -4.33 4.35
N VAL A 56 2.62 -3.41 4.72
CA VAL A 56 2.27 -2.25 5.54
C VAL A 56 2.40 -0.99 4.68
N ASN A 57 1.45 -0.06 4.79
CA ASN A 57 1.66 1.27 4.23
C ASN A 57 2.30 2.16 5.28
N ILE A 58 3.50 2.68 5.03
CA ILE A 58 4.18 3.54 6.01
C ILE A 58 3.54 4.92 6.01
N ILE A 59 3.25 5.48 4.83
CA ILE A 59 2.59 6.78 4.68
C ILE A 59 1.93 6.90 3.30
N GLY A 60 0.83 7.65 3.21
CA GLY A 60 0.06 7.79 1.96
C GLY A 60 -1.27 7.05 1.99
N GLU A 61 -2.07 7.20 3.04
CA GLU A 61 -3.34 6.46 3.12
C GLU A 61 -4.45 7.07 2.28
N HIS A 62 -5.26 6.24 1.62
CA HIS A 62 -6.44 6.67 0.85
C HIS A 62 -6.18 7.70 -0.27
N ILE A 63 -4.96 7.74 -0.80
CA ILE A 63 -4.58 8.61 -1.92
C ILE A 63 -4.20 7.85 -3.19
N ASP A 64 -4.08 6.53 -3.13
CA ASP A 64 -3.71 5.66 -4.24
C ASP A 64 -4.77 5.67 -5.36
N TYR A 65 -6.06 5.53 -5.02
CA TYR A 65 -7.16 5.69 -5.99
C TYR A 65 -7.41 7.15 -6.39
N CYS A 66 -6.79 8.12 -5.71
CA CYS A 66 -6.74 9.51 -6.16
C CYS A 66 -5.58 9.76 -7.15
N GLY A 67 -4.77 8.73 -7.44
CA GLY A 67 -3.65 8.75 -8.37
C GLY A 67 -2.34 9.29 -7.80
N PHE A 68 -2.29 9.64 -6.52
CA PHE A 68 -1.06 10.10 -5.88
C PHE A 68 -0.20 8.93 -5.42
N SER A 69 1.10 9.19 -5.31
CA SER A 69 2.05 8.16 -4.90
C SER A 69 1.96 7.81 -3.43
N VAL A 70 2.41 6.62 -3.07
CA VAL A 70 2.40 6.06 -1.71
C VAL A 70 3.76 5.42 -1.36
N LEU A 71 4.00 5.15 -0.07
CA LEU A 71 5.24 4.54 0.44
C LEU A 71 4.97 3.28 1.30
N PRO A 72 4.51 2.18 0.70
CA PRO A 72 4.40 0.89 1.40
C PRO A 72 5.71 0.11 1.47
N ALA A 73 5.69 -0.99 2.21
CA ALA A 73 6.67 -2.06 2.12
C ALA A 73 6.01 -3.42 2.35
N ALA A 74 6.51 -4.46 1.68
CA ALA A 74 6.17 -5.83 2.02
C ALA A 74 6.67 -6.17 3.43
N ILE A 75 5.88 -6.97 4.15
CA ILE A 75 6.25 -7.53 5.45
C ILE A 75 6.63 -9.00 5.29
N GLU A 76 7.25 -9.55 6.32
CA GLU A 76 7.66 -10.96 6.37
C GLU A 76 6.49 -11.94 6.24
N ARG A 77 5.33 -11.57 6.79
CA ARG A 77 4.12 -12.40 6.70
C ARG A 77 3.59 -12.44 5.28
N ASP A 78 3.26 -13.64 4.82
CA ASP A 78 2.94 -13.90 3.41
C ASP A 78 1.86 -14.97 3.24
N VAL A 79 1.40 -15.10 1.99
CA VAL A 79 0.57 -16.20 1.51
C VAL A 79 1.46 -17.10 0.65
N LEU A 80 1.39 -18.40 0.94
CA LEU A 80 2.06 -19.47 0.22
C LEU A 80 1.00 -20.31 -0.48
N VAL A 81 1.10 -20.40 -1.80
CA VAL A 81 0.27 -21.27 -2.63
C VAL A 81 1.19 -22.37 -3.14
N ALA A 82 1.15 -23.52 -2.49
CA ALA A 82 1.84 -24.73 -2.93
C ALA A 82 1.01 -25.42 -4.01
N PHE A 83 1.64 -25.82 -5.11
CA PHE A 83 0.93 -26.45 -6.22
C PHE A 83 1.75 -27.45 -7.03
N ALA A 84 1.04 -28.43 -7.58
CA ALA A 84 1.55 -29.43 -8.52
C ALA A 84 0.52 -29.73 -9.60
N THR A 85 0.99 -30.01 -10.82
CA THR A 85 0.17 -30.51 -11.93
C THR A 85 0.21 -32.04 -11.91
N THR A 86 -0.92 -32.71 -12.15
CA THR A 86 -1.00 -34.18 -12.05
C THR A 86 -0.89 -34.91 -13.38
N ASP A 87 -0.40 -34.26 -14.42
CA ASP A 87 -0.25 -34.88 -15.74
C ASP A 87 1.20 -35.34 -15.98
N PRO A 88 1.46 -36.64 -16.23
CA PRO A 88 0.55 -37.79 -16.30
C PRO A 88 0.88 -38.88 -15.26
N ASP A 89 1.11 -38.55 -13.98
CA ASP A 89 1.41 -39.58 -12.97
C ASP A 89 0.14 -40.11 -12.28
N PRO A 90 -0.37 -41.31 -12.61
CA PRO A 90 -1.50 -41.93 -11.93
C PRO A 90 -1.20 -42.35 -10.48
N SER A 91 0.04 -42.17 -9.98
CA SER A 91 0.40 -42.47 -8.59
C SER A 91 -0.06 -41.44 -7.57
N PHE A 92 -0.59 -40.28 -7.98
CA PHE A 92 -1.15 -39.28 -7.06
C PHE A 92 -2.40 -39.83 -6.37
N LYS A 93 -2.23 -40.29 -5.12
CA LYS A 93 -3.26 -40.91 -4.30
C LYS A 93 -3.69 -39.92 -3.21
N GLY A 94 -4.76 -39.16 -3.49
CA GLY A 94 -5.51 -38.40 -2.47
C GLY A 94 -6.87 -39.05 -2.23
N ALA A 95 -7.36 -39.04 -0.98
CA ALA A 95 -8.56 -39.77 -0.57
C ALA A 95 -9.89 -39.19 -1.13
N ASP A 96 -9.86 -37.98 -1.69
CA ASP A 96 -11.06 -37.25 -2.17
C ASP A 96 -10.72 -36.25 -3.29
N LEU A 97 -10.05 -36.73 -4.35
CA LEU A 97 -9.79 -35.92 -5.54
C LEU A 97 -10.97 -36.02 -6.53
N PRO A 98 -11.60 -34.90 -6.92
CA PRO A 98 -12.65 -34.93 -7.94
C PRO A 98 -12.09 -35.54 -9.23
N ALA A 99 -12.88 -36.40 -9.88
CA ALA A 99 -12.52 -36.93 -11.19
C ALA A 99 -12.25 -35.75 -12.14
N PRO A 100 -11.13 -35.74 -12.88
CA PRO A 100 -10.92 -34.69 -13.88
C PRO A 100 -11.89 -35.01 -15.01
N ASN A 101 -12.87 -34.15 -15.34
CA ASN A 101 -13.55 -34.19 -16.66
C ASN A 101 -14.68 -33.16 -16.87
N ALA A 102 -14.38 -32.20 -17.74
CA ALA A 102 -15.11 -31.93 -18.98
C ALA A 102 -14.06 -31.83 -20.11
N GLU A 103 -14.38 -32.23 -21.34
CA GLU A 103 -13.41 -32.19 -22.46
C GLU A 103 -12.86 -30.76 -22.65
N GLY A 104 -11.54 -30.62 -22.66
CA GLY A 104 -10.86 -29.32 -22.81
C GLY A 104 -10.72 -28.49 -21.52
N LYS A 105 -11.17 -28.97 -20.35
CA LYS A 105 -11.07 -28.22 -19.08
C LYS A 105 -10.01 -28.74 -18.11
N THR A 106 -9.47 -27.82 -17.32
CA THR A 106 -8.60 -28.09 -16.18
C THR A 106 -9.38 -28.00 -14.88
N THR A 107 -9.25 -29.01 -14.01
CA THR A 107 -9.81 -28.99 -12.65
C THR A 107 -8.79 -28.45 -11.65
N PHE A 108 -9.09 -27.34 -10.98
CA PHE A 108 -8.33 -26.86 -9.83
C PHE A 108 -8.92 -27.42 -8.53
N VAL A 109 -8.10 -28.05 -7.69
CA VAL A 109 -8.48 -28.54 -6.36
C VAL A 109 -7.85 -27.67 -5.30
N LEU A 110 -8.66 -26.96 -4.53
CA LEU A 110 -8.22 -25.97 -3.55
C LEU A 110 -8.44 -26.49 -2.13
N ARG A 111 -7.35 -26.52 -1.37
CA ARG A 111 -7.31 -26.81 0.06
C ARG A 111 -6.53 -25.74 0.81
N ASN A 112 -6.68 -25.70 2.12
CA ASN A 112 -5.99 -24.76 2.99
C ASN A 112 -5.46 -25.50 4.23
N LEU A 113 -4.30 -25.11 4.74
CA LEU A 113 -3.74 -25.65 5.98
C LEU A 113 -4.66 -25.39 7.19
N SER A 114 -5.36 -24.26 7.17
CA SER A 114 -6.30 -23.89 8.23
C SER A 114 -7.68 -24.48 7.95
N SER A 115 -8.15 -25.34 8.85
CA SER A 115 -9.45 -26.03 8.77
C SER A 115 -10.67 -25.10 8.75
N LYS A 116 -10.51 -23.83 9.14
CA LYS A 116 -11.58 -22.81 9.04
C LYS A 116 -11.99 -22.49 7.59
N PHE A 117 -11.12 -22.79 6.62
CA PHE A 117 -11.36 -22.53 5.21
C PHE A 117 -11.81 -23.81 4.53
N THR A 118 -13.09 -23.86 4.18
CA THR A 118 -13.69 -25.04 3.58
C THR A 118 -13.00 -25.39 2.24
N PRO A 119 -12.63 -26.66 2.04
CA PRO A 119 -12.19 -27.20 0.75
C PRO A 119 -13.12 -26.89 -0.43
N THR A 120 -12.57 -26.69 -1.63
CA THR A 120 -13.38 -26.52 -2.85
C THR A 120 -12.63 -26.93 -4.12
N SER A 121 -13.32 -26.96 -5.26
CA SER A 121 -12.75 -27.18 -6.59
C SER A 121 -13.55 -26.46 -7.65
N PHE A 122 -12.92 -26.11 -8.77
CA PHE A 122 -13.60 -25.55 -9.94
C PHE A 122 -12.92 -26.00 -11.23
N GLU A 123 -13.63 -25.87 -12.34
CA GLU A 123 -13.12 -26.19 -13.68
C GLU A 123 -13.04 -24.93 -14.53
N VAL A 124 -12.04 -24.88 -15.41
CA VAL A 124 -11.82 -23.76 -16.33
C VAL A 124 -11.19 -24.22 -17.64
N ASP A 125 -11.59 -23.59 -18.73
CA ASP A 125 -10.84 -23.64 -19.99
C ASP A 125 -9.64 -22.69 -19.90
N LEU A 126 -8.45 -23.25 -19.68
CA LEU A 126 -7.20 -22.49 -19.61
C LEU A 126 -6.75 -21.92 -20.97
N ALA A 127 -7.34 -22.37 -22.08
CA ALA A 127 -7.14 -21.77 -23.40
C ALA A 127 -8.14 -20.64 -23.69
N GLY A 128 -9.14 -20.44 -22.83
CA GLY A 128 -10.16 -19.41 -22.97
C GLY A 128 -9.81 -18.08 -22.28
N ASP A 129 -10.82 -17.20 -22.20
CA ASP A 129 -10.72 -15.85 -21.61
C ASP A 129 -11.18 -15.78 -20.13
N GLY A 130 -11.54 -16.93 -19.55
CA GLY A 130 -12.10 -17.04 -18.20
C GLY A 130 -13.56 -16.60 -18.09
N SER A 131 -14.30 -16.49 -19.20
CA SER A 131 -15.75 -16.24 -19.20
C SER A 131 -16.57 -17.36 -18.56
N ASP A 132 -16.06 -18.59 -18.58
CA ASP A 132 -16.68 -19.76 -17.93
C ASP A 132 -16.48 -19.78 -16.40
N LEU A 133 -15.65 -18.88 -15.85
CA LEU A 133 -15.49 -18.68 -14.41
C LEU A 133 -16.51 -17.70 -13.84
N SER A 134 -17.19 -18.15 -12.78
CA SER A 134 -18.03 -17.31 -11.92
C SER A 134 -17.52 -17.33 -10.49
N LEU A 135 -17.62 -16.18 -9.81
CA LEU A 135 -17.27 -16.10 -8.40
C LEU A 135 -18.41 -16.69 -7.56
N PRO A 136 -18.11 -17.43 -6.48
CA PRO A 136 -19.11 -17.90 -5.53
C PRO A 136 -20.00 -16.76 -5.02
N LYS A 137 -21.33 -17.00 -4.93
CA LYS A 137 -22.30 -16.01 -4.45
C LYS A 137 -22.08 -15.67 -2.98
N ASP A 138 -21.92 -16.69 -2.16
CA ASP A 138 -21.53 -16.56 -0.77
C ASP A 138 -20.01 -16.39 -0.76
N HIS A 139 -19.51 -15.25 -0.27
CA HIS A 139 -18.09 -14.91 -0.34
C HIS A 139 -17.20 -15.98 0.31
N HIS A 140 -16.69 -16.87 -0.54
CA HIS A 140 -15.79 -17.94 -0.18
C HIS A 140 -14.34 -17.50 -0.43
N TRP A 141 -13.40 -17.99 0.37
CA TRP A 141 -11.98 -17.62 0.28
C TRP A 141 -11.37 -17.94 -1.11
N SER A 142 -11.89 -18.97 -1.79
CA SER A 142 -11.48 -19.31 -3.17
C SER A 142 -11.80 -18.24 -4.21
N SER A 143 -12.67 -17.27 -3.90
CA SER A 143 -12.99 -16.15 -4.79
C SER A 143 -11.74 -15.38 -5.21
N TYR A 144 -10.75 -15.24 -4.33
CA TYR A 144 -9.48 -14.58 -4.64
C TYR A 144 -8.64 -15.36 -5.65
N PHE A 145 -8.64 -16.70 -5.54
CA PHE A 145 -7.93 -17.57 -6.47
C PHE A 145 -8.61 -17.56 -7.84
N ILE A 146 -9.94 -17.76 -7.87
CA ILE A 146 -10.74 -17.75 -9.11
C ILE A 146 -10.62 -16.39 -9.81
N ALA A 147 -10.67 -15.28 -9.06
CA ALA A 147 -10.48 -13.95 -9.61
C ALA A 147 -9.07 -13.76 -10.20
N GLY A 148 -8.03 -14.29 -9.53
CA GLY A 148 -6.66 -14.32 -10.04
C GLY A 148 -6.56 -15.09 -11.37
N THR A 149 -7.11 -16.30 -11.43
CA THR A 149 -7.19 -17.10 -12.66
C THR A 149 -7.89 -16.34 -13.79
N LYS A 150 -9.07 -15.78 -13.51
CA LYS A 150 -9.84 -15.00 -14.49
C LYS A 150 -9.09 -13.79 -15.01
N GLY A 151 -8.37 -13.08 -14.13
CA GLY A 151 -7.55 -11.92 -14.52
C GLY A 151 -6.40 -12.31 -15.44
N VAL A 152 -5.69 -13.41 -15.15
CA VAL A 152 -4.61 -13.92 -15.99
C VAL A 152 -5.12 -14.29 -17.38
N LEU A 153 -6.20 -15.09 -17.47
CA LEU A 153 -6.75 -15.52 -18.75
C LEU A 153 -7.21 -14.35 -19.62
N LYS A 154 -7.92 -13.39 -19.02
CA LYS A 154 -8.34 -12.15 -19.71
C LYS A 154 -7.14 -11.35 -20.22
N HIS A 155 -6.08 -11.23 -19.43
CA HIS A 155 -4.87 -10.50 -19.83
C HIS A 155 -4.14 -11.18 -20.98
N LEU A 156 -3.96 -12.51 -20.92
CA LEU A 156 -3.29 -13.26 -21.97
C LEU A 156 -4.07 -13.17 -23.29
N GLN A 157 -5.39 -13.31 -23.25
CA GLN A 157 -6.26 -13.14 -24.42
C GLN A 157 -6.16 -11.75 -25.06
N ALA A 158 -5.92 -10.71 -24.25
CA ALA A 158 -5.80 -9.34 -24.74
C ALA A 158 -4.41 -8.98 -25.30
N ASN A 159 -3.34 -9.68 -24.89
CA ASN A 159 -1.96 -9.23 -25.11
C ASN A 159 -1.01 -10.20 -25.84
N ALA A 160 -1.38 -11.46 -26.09
CA ALA A 160 -0.51 -12.39 -26.84
C ALA A 160 -1.27 -13.44 -27.67
N GLY A 161 -0.58 -13.99 -28.67
CA GLY A 161 -1.03 -15.05 -29.56
C GLY A 161 -1.12 -16.42 -28.86
N THR A 162 -2.07 -17.23 -29.32
CA THR A 162 -2.41 -18.56 -28.82
C THR A 162 -1.26 -19.55 -29.03
N ALA A 163 -0.31 -19.63 -28.11
CA ALA A 163 0.59 -20.77 -28.06
C ALA A 163 1.01 -21.03 -26.64
N THR A 164 0.39 -21.99 -25.95
CA THR A 164 1.02 -22.55 -24.76
C THR A 164 0.58 -23.95 -24.48
N VAL A 165 1.56 -24.73 -23.99
CA VAL A 165 1.52 -26.02 -23.32
C VAL A 165 0.11 -26.60 -23.14
N ALA A 166 -0.08 -27.85 -23.58
CA ALA A 166 -1.33 -28.58 -23.36
C ALA A 166 -1.76 -28.43 -21.89
N PRO A 167 -2.94 -27.85 -21.61
CA PRO A 167 -3.31 -27.50 -20.25
C PRO A 167 -3.38 -28.78 -19.41
N PRO A 168 -2.88 -28.76 -18.16
CA PRO A 168 -2.95 -29.94 -17.32
C PRO A 168 -4.41 -30.27 -17.03
N LYS A 169 -4.75 -31.54 -16.95
CA LYS A 169 -6.08 -32.01 -16.57
C LYS A 169 -6.46 -31.56 -15.17
N ARG A 170 -5.48 -31.51 -14.26
CA ARG A 170 -5.70 -31.13 -12.88
C ARG A 170 -4.50 -30.43 -12.26
N VAL A 171 -4.80 -29.43 -11.44
CA VAL A 171 -3.86 -28.69 -10.60
C VAL A 171 -4.28 -28.83 -9.14
N LEU A 172 -3.37 -29.34 -8.31
CA LEU A 172 -3.58 -29.50 -6.87
C LEU A 172 -3.00 -28.27 -6.16
N ILE A 173 -3.79 -27.64 -5.30
CA ILE A 173 -3.41 -26.42 -4.57
C ILE A 173 -3.56 -26.66 -3.06
N LEU A 174 -2.55 -26.28 -2.29
CA LEU A 174 -2.63 -26.12 -0.84
C LEU A 174 -2.19 -24.71 -0.46
N VAL A 175 -3.06 -23.99 0.22
CA VAL A 175 -2.78 -22.62 0.66
C VAL A 175 -2.40 -22.60 2.13
N GLY A 176 -1.30 -21.92 2.44
CA GLY A 176 -0.90 -21.53 3.78
C GLY A 176 -0.66 -20.02 3.84
N GLY A 177 -0.69 -19.42 5.02
CA GLY A 177 -0.41 -18.00 5.15
C GLY A 177 -0.38 -17.53 6.59
N THR A 178 0.44 -16.51 6.85
CA THR A 178 0.58 -15.89 8.18
C THR A 178 0.07 -14.45 8.20
N VAL A 179 -0.30 -13.87 7.05
CA VAL A 179 -0.90 -12.52 7.01
C VAL A 179 -2.22 -12.52 7.79
N PRO A 180 -2.34 -11.77 8.90
CA PRO A 180 -3.57 -11.76 9.70
C PRO A 180 -4.75 -11.24 8.87
N GLU A 181 -5.86 -11.96 8.87
CA GLU A 181 -7.05 -11.58 8.11
C GLU A 181 -7.72 -10.33 8.65
N GLY A 182 -8.23 -9.48 7.75
CA GLY A 182 -8.97 -8.27 8.14
C GLY A 182 -8.16 -7.23 8.92
N SER A 183 -6.85 -7.45 9.08
CA SER A 183 -5.92 -6.61 9.85
C SER A 183 -5.47 -5.36 9.11
N GLY A 184 -5.89 -5.17 7.87
CA GLY A 184 -5.39 -4.08 7.03
C GLY A 184 -4.01 -4.33 6.44
N LEU A 185 -3.42 -5.52 6.56
CA LEU A 185 -2.10 -5.92 6.02
C LEU A 185 -2.14 -6.60 4.63
N SER A 186 -3.27 -6.49 3.92
CA SER A 186 -3.48 -6.99 2.55
C SER A 186 -3.41 -8.49 2.33
N SER A 187 -4.01 -9.28 3.22
CA SER A 187 -4.15 -10.73 2.98
C SER A 187 -4.89 -11.06 1.67
N SER A 188 -5.87 -10.25 1.26
CA SER A 188 -6.60 -10.42 -0.01
C SER A 188 -5.71 -10.21 -1.23
N SER A 189 -4.97 -9.10 -1.27
CA SER A 189 -4.08 -8.78 -2.39
C SER A 189 -2.91 -9.75 -2.48
N ALA A 190 -2.37 -10.19 -1.34
CA ALA A 190 -1.36 -11.26 -1.30
C ALA A 190 -1.92 -12.57 -1.87
N MET A 191 -3.12 -12.99 -1.44
CA MET A 191 -3.78 -14.19 -1.97
C MET A 191 -4.04 -14.11 -3.47
N THR A 192 -4.58 -13.00 -3.97
CA THR A 192 -4.84 -12.80 -5.41
C THR A 192 -3.54 -12.77 -6.22
N THR A 193 -2.48 -12.12 -5.70
CA THR A 193 -1.17 -12.07 -6.36
C THR A 193 -0.54 -13.46 -6.43
N ALA A 194 -0.49 -14.20 -5.31
CA ALA A 194 0.04 -15.56 -5.29
C ALA A 194 -0.74 -16.50 -6.22
N SER A 195 -2.07 -16.35 -6.29
CA SER A 195 -2.92 -17.13 -7.18
C SER A 195 -2.61 -16.85 -8.65
N ALA A 196 -2.48 -15.57 -9.04
CA ALA A 196 -2.12 -15.20 -10.42
C ALA A 196 -0.74 -15.74 -10.82
N ILE A 197 0.24 -15.66 -9.93
CA ILE A 197 1.58 -16.24 -10.15
C ILE A 197 1.51 -17.76 -10.36
N ALA A 198 0.75 -18.48 -9.53
CA ALA A 198 0.60 -19.94 -9.66
C ALA A 198 -0.01 -20.32 -11.02
N VAL A 199 -1.02 -19.57 -11.48
CA VAL A 199 -1.66 -19.79 -12.79
C VAL A 199 -0.69 -19.47 -13.94
N LEU A 200 0.08 -18.37 -13.85
CA LEU A 200 1.10 -18.05 -14.85
C LEU A 200 2.17 -19.14 -14.93
N GLU A 201 2.59 -19.70 -13.80
CA GLU A 201 3.57 -20.80 -13.76
C GLU A 201 3.00 -22.07 -14.40
N VAL A 202 1.73 -22.42 -14.09
CA VAL A 202 1.03 -23.55 -14.71
C VAL A 202 0.92 -23.40 -16.23
N LEU A 203 0.73 -22.16 -16.71
CA LEU A 203 0.64 -21.84 -18.13
C LEU A 203 2.01 -21.70 -18.82
N GLY A 204 3.13 -21.75 -18.07
CA GLY A 204 4.47 -21.50 -18.62
C GLY A 204 4.67 -20.04 -19.07
N ARG A 205 4.04 -19.09 -18.37
CA ARG A 205 4.02 -17.64 -18.68
C ARG A 205 4.78 -16.79 -17.65
N ARG A 206 5.53 -17.41 -16.74
CA ARG A 206 6.32 -16.70 -15.72
C ARG A 206 7.60 -16.09 -16.31
N ASP A 207 8.26 -16.83 -17.20
CA ASP A 207 9.50 -16.49 -17.88
C ASP A 207 9.41 -16.83 -19.39
N GLY A 208 10.50 -16.62 -20.13
CA GLY A 208 10.51 -16.77 -21.59
C GLY A 208 10.18 -15.49 -22.36
N GLU A 209 10.04 -15.62 -23.68
CA GLU A 209 9.82 -14.48 -24.59
C GLU A 209 8.41 -13.89 -24.47
N ASP A 210 7.44 -14.68 -24.04
CA ASP A 210 6.02 -14.31 -23.87
C ASP A 210 5.61 -14.28 -22.38
N ALA A 211 6.59 -14.08 -21.50
CA ALA A 211 6.38 -13.93 -20.07
C ALA A 211 5.48 -12.73 -19.75
N VAL A 212 4.61 -12.92 -18.75
CA VAL A 212 3.89 -11.80 -18.13
C VAL A 212 4.82 -11.15 -17.10
N GLY A 213 5.35 -9.98 -17.44
CA GLY A 213 6.25 -9.24 -16.55
C GLY A 213 5.59 -8.78 -15.25
N ARG A 214 6.40 -8.44 -14.25
CA ARG A 214 5.91 -8.02 -12.92
C ARG A 214 4.88 -6.88 -12.95
N LYS A 215 5.04 -5.92 -13.85
CA LYS A 215 4.09 -4.81 -14.02
C LYS A 215 2.72 -5.30 -14.48
N ASP A 216 2.70 -6.19 -15.46
CA ASP A 216 1.46 -6.74 -16.01
C ASP A 216 0.79 -7.69 -15.03
N LEU A 217 1.56 -8.53 -14.32
CA LEU A 217 1.05 -9.28 -13.17
C LEU A 217 0.38 -8.36 -12.15
N THR A 218 1.01 -7.23 -11.82
CA THR A 218 0.46 -6.30 -10.82
C THR A 218 -0.87 -5.71 -11.30
N ASN A 219 -0.96 -5.31 -12.57
CA ASN A 219 -2.22 -4.86 -13.16
C ASN A 219 -3.29 -5.95 -13.15
N VAL A 220 -2.93 -7.19 -13.47
CA VAL A 220 -3.81 -8.37 -13.37
C VAL A 220 -4.33 -8.52 -11.95
N ALA A 221 -3.45 -8.50 -10.94
CA ALA A 221 -3.85 -8.65 -9.54
C ALA A 221 -4.79 -7.52 -9.08
N ILE A 222 -4.54 -6.28 -9.51
CA ILE A 222 -5.42 -5.12 -9.24
C ILE A 222 -6.80 -5.33 -9.84
N GLU A 223 -6.88 -5.72 -11.12
CA GLU A 223 -8.15 -5.97 -11.80
C GLU A 223 -8.91 -7.15 -11.17
N SER A 224 -8.21 -8.23 -10.83
CA SER A 224 -8.76 -9.40 -10.17
C SER A 224 -9.40 -9.05 -8.83
N GLU A 225 -8.77 -8.25 -7.98
CA GLU A 225 -9.34 -7.89 -6.68
C GLU A 225 -10.62 -7.05 -6.80
N ARG A 226 -10.73 -6.21 -7.84
CA ARG A 226 -11.94 -5.44 -8.14
C ARG A 226 -13.14 -6.32 -8.48
N LEU A 227 -12.90 -7.50 -9.08
CA LEU A 227 -13.93 -8.51 -9.35
C LEU A 227 -14.55 -9.06 -8.05
N VAL A 228 -13.78 -9.15 -6.97
CA VAL A 228 -14.26 -9.63 -5.65
C VAL A 228 -15.10 -8.57 -4.93
N GLY A 229 -15.05 -7.32 -5.40
CA GLY A 229 -16.01 -6.28 -5.06
C GLY A 229 -15.45 -5.10 -4.27
N VAL A 230 -14.13 -4.93 -4.23
CA VAL A 230 -13.46 -3.80 -3.57
C VAL A 230 -12.82 -2.93 -4.64
N ASN A 231 -13.12 -1.63 -4.67
CA ASN A 231 -12.47 -0.68 -5.60
C ASN A 231 -11.07 -0.29 -5.07
N SER A 232 -10.21 -1.29 -4.84
CA SER A 232 -8.83 -1.07 -4.43
C SER A 232 -8.07 -0.27 -5.51
N GLY A 233 -7.14 0.56 -5.06
CA GLY A 233 -6.15 1.17 -5.94
C GLY A 233 -5.12 0.14 -6.38
N GLY A 234 -3.84 0.52 -6.44
CA GLY A 234 -2.76 -0.38 -6.86
C GLY A 234 -1.67 -0.61 -5.82
N MET A 235 -1.80 0.00 -4.64
CA MET A 235 -0.74 0.01 -3.63
C MET A 235 -0.37 -1.40 -3.15
N ASP A 236 -1.38 -2.18 -2.77
CA ASP A 236 -1.21 -3.45 -2.06
C ASP A 236 -0.49 -4.48 -2.93
N GLN A 237 -0.95 -4.62 -4.18
CA GLN A 237 -0.38 -5.52 -5.18
C GLN A 237 1.01 -5.06 -5.59
N SER A 238 1.22 -3.75 -5.77
CA SER A 238 2.53 -3.21 -6.12
C SER A 238 3.56 -3.47 -5.00
N ALA A 239 3.17 -3.26 -3.74
CA ALA A 239 4.00 -3.58 -2.59
C ALA A 239 4.32 -5.08 -2.53
N SER A 240 3.31 -5.93 -2.76
CA SER A 240 3.49 -7.38 -2.78
C SER A 240 4.46 -7.84 -3.86
N VAL A 241 4.47 -7.22 -5.05
CA VAL A 241 5.29 -7.66 -6.19
C VAL A 241 6.69 -7.04 -6.22
N PHE A 242 6.81 -5.75 -5.93
CA PHE A 242 8.04 -4.98 -6.20
C PHE A 242 8.90 -4.67 -4.97
N SER A 243 8.46 -5.01 -3.76
CA SER A 243 9.24 -4.74 -2.55
C SER A 243 10.58 -5.46 -2.55
N ARG A 244 11.55 -4.86 -1.87
CA ARG A 244 12.89 -5.40 -1.67
C ARG A 244 13.25 -5.28 -0.20
N SER A 245 14.00 -6.25 0.30
CA SER A 245 14.47 -6.21 1.68
C SER A 245 15.24 -4.92 1.98
N LYS A 246 15.01 -4.33 3.15
CA LYS A 246 15.59 -3.05 3.63
C LYS A 246 15.22 -1.80 2.81
N HIS A 247 14.11 -1.82 2.06
CA HIS A 247 13.63 -0.68 1.27
C HIS A 247 12.15 -0.40 1.55
N LEU A 248 11.75 0.87 1.47
CA LEU A 248 10.35 1.21 1.18
C LEU A 248 10.15 1.22 -0.34
N LEU A 249 8.91 1.09 -0.77
CA LEU A 249 8.55 1.13 -2.18
C LEU A 249 7.81 2.43 -2.46
N HIS A 250 8.39 3.32 -3.26
CA HIS A 250 7.67 4.47 -3.80
C HIS A 250 6.88 4.02 -5.02
N VAL A 251 5.56 4.03 -4.91
CA VAL A 251 4.65 3.58 -5.96
C VAL A 251 3.95 4.80 -6.56
N GLU A 252 4.07 4.97 -7.87
CA GLU A 252 3.38 6.00 -8.67
C GLU A 252 2.39 5.31 -9.61
N PHE A 253 1.17 5.83 -9.74
CA PHE A 253 0.12 5.18 -10.53
C PHE A 253 -0.14 5.85 -11.88
N ILE A 254 0.12 7.16 -11.98
CA ILE A 254 -0.20 8.01 -13.12
C ILE A 254 1.07 8.73 -13.58
N PRO A 255 1.37 8.77 -14.88
CA PRO A 255 0.55 8.30 -16.02
C PRO A 255 0.55 6.78 -16.22
N HIS A 256 1.51 6.07 -15.62
CA HIS A 256 1.58 4.62 -15.63
C HIS A 256 2.13 4.12 -14.31
N LEU A 257 1.85 2.86 -13.97
CA LEU A 257 2.39 2.23 -12.77
C LEU A 257 3.93 2.19 -12.82
N GLU A 258 4.56 2.81 -11.84
CA GLU A 258 5.98 2.70 -11.53
C GLU A 258 6.18 2.38 -10.05
N ALA A 259 7.12 1.49 -9.76
CA ALA A 259 7.47 1.10 -8.41
C ALA A 259 8.99 1.19 -8.24
N ARG A 260 9.46 2.03 -7.32
CA ARG A 260 10.89 2.30 -7.10
C ARG A 260 11.25 2.01 -5.65
N ALA A 261 12.17 1.09 -5.44
CA ALA A 261 12.69 0.79 -4.11
C ALA A 261 13.57 1.94 -3.61
N ILE A 262 13.28 2.45 -2.42
CA ILE A 262 14.01 3.50 -1.71
C ILE A 262 14.62 2.88 -0.45
N PRO A 263 15.96 2.89 -0.30
CA PRO A 263 16.60 2.26 0.85
C PRO A 263 16.19 2.95 2.16
N LEU A 264 15.96 2.15 3.20
CA LEU A 264 15.79 2.66 4.55
C LEU A 264 17.14 3.18 5.09
N PRO A 265 17.13 4.28 5.87
CA PRO A 265 18.35 4.82 6.45
C PRO A 265 18.93 3.89 7.51
N LYS A 266 20.26 3.83 7.61
CA LYS A 266 20.95 3.21 8.73
C LYS A 266 21.03 4.22 9.88
N THR A 267 20.64 3.81 11.07
CA THR A 267 20.59 4.65 12.28
C THR A 267 21.24 3.90 13.44
N ILE A 268 21.69 4.66 14.45
CA ILE A 268 22.26 4.11 15.68
C ILE A 268 21.57 4.85 16.85
N PRO A 269 20.79 4.16 17.69
CA PRO A 269 20.40 2.75 17.57
C PRO A 269 19.52 2.49 16.32
N PRO A 270 19.51 1.26 15.79
CA PRO A 270 18.60 0.90 14.69
C PRO A 270 17.14 1.05 15.10
N PHE A 271 16.24 1.12 14.11
CA PHE A 271 14.79 1.17 14.32
C PHE A 271 14.08 -0.01 13.63
N SER A 272 12.86 -0.28 14.08
CA SER A 272 11.94 -1.22 13.46
C SER A 272 10.55 -0.60 13.36
N PHE A 273 9.75 -1.14 12.45
CA PHE A 273 8.31 -0.87 12.45
C PHE A 273 7.64 -1.96 13.29
N VAL A 274 6.77 -1.56 14.22
CA VAL A 274 5.94 -2.48 14.99
C VAL A 274 4.51 -2.38 14.51
N ILE A 275 3.92 -3.52 14.16
CA ILE A 275 2.53 -3.63 13.76
C ILE A 275 1.71 -4.06 14.97
N ALA A 276 0.59 -3.38 15.20
CA ALA A 276 -0.37 -3.75 16.23
C ALA A 276 -1.79 -3.76 15.64
N ASN A 277 -2.36 -4.95 15.53
CA ASN A 277 -3.72 -5.22 15.07
C ASN A 277 -4.72 -4.88 16.19
N THR A 278 -5.76 -4.13 15.88
CA THR A 278 -6.80 -3.77 16.85
C THR A 278 -7.68 -4.97 17.23
N LEU A 279 -7.67 -6.03 16.41
CA LEU A 279 -8.60 -7.16 16.41
C LEU A 279 -10.05 -6.78 16.10
N VAL A 280 -10.28 -5.52 15.68
CA VAL A 280 -11.52 -5.10 15.04
C VAL A 280 -11.39 -5.35 13.56
N LYS A 281 -12.16 -6.32 13.07
CA LYS A 281 -12.14 -6.72 11.66
C LYS A 281 -12.66 -5.57 10.80
N SER A 282 -11.80 -5.07 9.92
CA SER A 282 -12.21 -4.13 8.86
C SER A 282 -12.92 -4.91 7.77
N GLU A 283 -14.24 -5.05 7.87
CA GLU A 283 -15.08 -5.72 6.86
C GLU A 283 -15.32 -4.82 5.65
N LYS A 284 -14.23 -4.47 4.95
CA LYS A 284 -14.18 -3.47 3.86
C LYS A 284 -15.34 -3.57 2.87
N LYS A 285 -15.82 -4.78 2.60
CA LYS A 285 -16.93 -5.03 1.68
C LYS A 285 -18.30 -4.73 2.27
N VAL A 286 -18.57 -5.19 3.49
CA VAL A 286 -19.87 -5.00 4.18
C VAL A 286 -20.08 -3.53 4.47
N THR A 287 -19.03 -2.87 4.95
CA THR A 287 -19.07 -1.46 5.30
C THR A 287 -18.76 -0.52 4.12
N ALA A 288 -18.44 -1.08 2.95
CA ALA A 288 -17.95 -0.30 1.80
C ALA A 288 -18.86 0.88 1.47
N LYS A 289 -20.18 0.65 1.49
CA LYS A 289 -21.20 1.62 1.10
C LYS A 289 -21.20 2.88 1.97
N PHE A 290 -20.84 2.79 3.25
CA PHE A 290 -20.77 3.94 4.17
C PHE A 290 -19.34 4.27 4.64
N GLN A 291 -18.32 3.51 4.20
CA GLN A 291 -16.91 3.73 4.48
C GLN A 291 -16.09 3.84 3.18
N TYR A 292 -15.45 2.75 2.75
CA TYR A 292 -14.43 2.78 1.70
C TYR A 292 -14.95 3.31 0.35
N ASN A 293 -16.04 2.77 -0.20
CA ASN A 293 -16.59 3.21 -1.49
C ASN A 293 -17.17 4.62 -1.38
N LEU A 294 -17.78 4.98 -0.25
CA LEU A 294 -18.23 6.35 0.01
C LEU A 294 -17.07 7.34 -0.14
N ARG A 295 -15.90 7.05 0.46
CA ARG A 295 -14.71 7.91 0.34
C ARG A 295 -14.21 8.02 -1.10
N VAL A 296 -14.27 6.94 -1.89
CA VAL A 296 -13.96 6.99 -3.33
C VAL A 296 -14.92 7.94 -4.06
N VAL A 297 -16.21 7.88 -3.78
CA VAL A 297 -17.20 8.81 -4.37
C VAL A 297 -16.95 10.26 -3.94
N GLU A 298 -16.70 10.51 -2.65
CA GLU A 298 -16.42 11.85 -2.13
C GLU A 298 -15.20 12.50 -2.82
N THR A 299 -14.14 11.72 -3.05
CA THR A 299 -12.93 12.20 -3.75
C THR A 299 -13.16 12.43 -5.25
N ARG A 300 -13.94 11.59 -5.92
CA ARG A 300 -14.38 11.80 -7.31
C ARG A 300 -15.19 13.09 -7.48
N LEU A 301 -16.17 13.32 -6.61
CA LEU A 301 -16.96 14.56 -6.61
C LEU A 301 -16.07 15.79 -6.40
N GLY A 302 -15.12 15.70 -5.47
CA GLY A 302 -14.18 16.79 -5.24
C GLY A 302 -13.21 17.05 -6.38
N ALA A 303 -12.78 16.02 -7.11
CA ALA A 303 -11.95 16.19 -8.30
C ALA A 303 -12.72 16.96 -9.40
N LEU A 304 -14.00 16.65 -9.63
CA LEU A 304 -14.84 17.38 -10.59
C LEU A 304 -15.04 18.85 -10.19
N LEU A 305 -15.38 19.10 -8.92
CA LEU A 305 -15.57 20.47 -8.42
C LEU A 305 -14.27 21.29 -8.50
N LEU A 306 -13.13 20.67 -8.20
CA LEU A 306 -11.83 21.31 -8.35
C LEU A 306 -11.52 21.61 -9.82
N ALA A 307 -11.77 20.67 -10.75
CA ALA A 307 -11.59 20.88 -12.18
C ALA A 307 -12.42 22.08 -12.68
N LYS A 308 -13.70 22.16 -12.28
CA LYS A 308 -14.57 23.29 -12.58
C LYS A 308 -14.03 24.61 -12.03
N PHE A 309 -13.63 24.64 -10.76
CA PHE A 309 -13.08 25.85 -10.14
C PHE A 309 -11.80 26.34 -10.84
N LEU A 310 -10.95 25.42 -11.29
CA LEU A 310 -9.72 25.74 -12.01
C LEU A 310 -9.94 26.10 -13.49
N GLY A 311 -11.18 26.01 -13.99
CA GLY A 311 -11.51 26.26 -15.39
C GLY A 311 -10.93 25.21 -16.35
N LEU A 312 -10.69 23.99 -15.86
CA LEU A 312 -10.19 22.89 -16.67
C LEU A 312 -11.33 22.15 -17.35
N PRO A 313 -11.17 21.68 -18.60
CA PRO A 313 -12.16 20.83 -19.24
C PRO A 313 -12.27 19.49 -18.49
N TYR A 314 -13.50 19.05 -18.22
CA TYR A 314 -13.78 17.74 -17.63
C TYR A 314 -15.03 17.13 -18.27
N ASN A 315 -15.07 15.80 -18.33
CA ASN A 315 -16.26 15.04 -18.74
C ASN A 315 -16.62 14.05 -17.63
N ILE A 316 -17.84 14.18 -17.08
CA ILE A 316 -18.33 13.32 -15.99
C ILE A 316 -18.52 11.86 -16.42
N GLU A 317 -18.71 11.61 -17.72
CA GLU A 317 -18.86 10.27 -18.29
C GLU A 317 -17.52 9.65 -18.68
N SER A 318 -16.40 10.39 -18.57
CA SER A 318 -15.09 9.86 -18.96
C SER A 318 -14.69 8.63 -18.15
N ARG A 319 -14.03 7.69 -18.82
CA ARG A 319 -13.48 6.46 -18.25
C ARG A 319 -12.05 6.29 -18.78
N PRO A 320 -11.01 6.15 -17.93
CA PRO A 320 -11.05 6.22 -16.48
C PRO A 320 -11.55 7.57 -15.96
N PHE A 321 -12.20 7.56 -14.79
CA PHE A 321 -12.79 8.76 -14.19
C PHE A 321 -11.68 9.73 -13.71
N PRO A 322 -11.83 11.07 -13.82
CA PRO A 322 -10.81 12.03 -13.42
C PRO A 322 -10.47 11.94 -11.94
N SER A 323 -9.19 11.78 -11.62
CA SER A 323 -8.67 11.78 -10.24
C SER A 323 -8.04 13.12 -9.87
N TYR A 324 -7.87 13.39 -8.58
CA TYR A 324 -7.17 14.60 -8.15
C TYR A 324 -5.80 14.76 -8.81
N LYS A 325 -4.99 13.69 -8.90
CA LYS A 325 -3.68 13.75 -9.57
C LYS A 325 -3.80 14.20 -11.03
N THR A 326 -4.76 13.66 -11.79
CA THR A 326 -4.96 14.07 -13.19
C THR A 326 -5.34 15.55 -13.32
N ILE A 327 -6.11 16.08 -12.36
CA ILE A 327 -6.47 17.51 -12.31
C ILE A 327 -5.25 18.38 -11.99
N VAL A 328 -4.40 17.96 -11.05
CA VAL A 328 -3.13 18.64 -10.73
C VAL A 328 -2.24 18.69 -11.97
N ASP A 329 -2.03 17.54 -12.61
CA ASP A 329 -1.18 17.43 -13.81
C ASP A 329 -1.70 18.34 -14.92
N ALA A 330 -3.01 18.30 -15.19
CA ALA A 330 -3.63 19.17 -16.17
C ALA A 330 -3.42 20.65 -15.81
N TYR A 331 -3.65 21.07 -14.56
CA TYR A 331 -3.48 22.47 -14.14
C TYR A 331 -2.05 22.99 -14.39
N PHE A 332 -1.03 22.23 -13.98
CA PHE A 332 0.36 22.66 -14.10
C PHE A 332 0.90 22.52 -15.53
N GLN A 333 0.42 21.54 -16.33
CA GLN A 333 0.76 21.45 -17.75
C GLN A 333 0.15 22.59 -18.57
N HIS A 334 -1.11 22.96 -18.33
CA HIS A 334 -1.81 24.03 -19.08
C HIS A 334 -1.24 25.42 -18.82
N ARG A 335 -0.57 25.61 -17.68
CA ARG A 335 0.08 26.85 -17.33
C ARG A 335 1.61 26.84 -17.60
N GLY A 336 2.13 25.89 -18.38
CA GLY A 336 3.52 25.90 -18.82
C GLY A 336 3.87 27.10 -19.74
N PRO A 337 5.17 27.43 -19.91
CA PRO A 337 5.64 28.67 -20.58
C PRO A 337 5.25 28.83 -22.06
N SER A 338 4.62 27.83 -22.69
CA SER A 338 4.22 27.87 -24.12
C SER A 338 2.83 28.45 -24.35
N HIS A 339 2.04 28.65 -23.29
CA HIS A 339 0.75 29.32 -23.38
C HIS A 339 0.79 30.58 -22.53
N GLY A 340 0.96 31.72 -23.21
CA GLY A 340 0.72 33.03 -22.63
C GLY A 340 -0.67 33.09 -21.98
N PRO A 341 -0.94 34.13 -21.15
CA PRO A 341 -2.21 34.27 -20.44
C PRO A 341 -3.36 34.04 -21.41
N ILE A 342 -4.34 33.22 -20.99
CA ILE A 342 -5.54 32.86 -21.74
C ILE A 342 -6.09 34.16 -22.38
N ARG A 343 -5.85 34.35 -23.67
CA ARG A 343 -6.53 35.39 -24.45
C ARG A 343 -7.90 34.81 -24.75
N SER A 344 -8.90 35.28 -24.01
CA SER A 344 -10.30 35.02 -24.31
C SER A 344 -10.60 35.48 -25.73
N ASN A 345 -10.70 34.54 -26.66
CA ASN A 345 -11.32 34.78 -27.95
C ASN A 345 -12.84 34.74 -27.75
N SER A 346 -13.39 35.85 -27.29
CA SER A 346 -14.79 36.18 -27.52
C SER A 346 -14.86 37.66 -27.86
N GLN A 347 -15.47 37.93 -29.02
CA GLN A 347 -15.88 39.26 -29.44
C GLN A 347 -16.49 39.99 -28.26
N ARG A 348 -15.97 41.17 -27.93
CA ARG A 348 -16.63 42.10 -27.01
C ARG A 348 -18.00 42.45 -27.58
N PRO A 349 -19.06 42.44 -26.77
CA PRO A 349 -19.97 43.55 -26.72
C PRO A 349 -19.58 44.38 -25.50
N GLU A 350 -19.11 45.60 -25.74
CA GLU A 350 -19.18 46.64 -24.73
C GLU A 350 -20.64 46.78 -24.27
N LYS A 351 -20.91 46.55 -22.99
CA LYS A 351 -21.99 47.23 -22.28
C LYS A 351 -21.57 47.44 -20.83
N LEU A 352 -21.39 48.72 -20.48
CA LEU A 352 -21.51 49.21 -19.11
C LEU A 352 -22.91 48.87 -18.59
N VAL A 353 -22.99 48.33 -17.37
CA VAL A 353 -24.08 48.64 -16.44
C VAL A 353 -23.47 48.76 -15.02
N PRO A 354 -23.89 49.74 -14.21
CA PRO A 354 -23.29 50.08 -12.93
C PRO A 354 -23.96 49.30 -11.82
N ASP A 355 -23.22 48.41 -11.15
CA ASP A 355 -23.46 47.98 -9.77
C ASP A 355 -22.32 47.03 -9.35
N GLY A 356 -21.20 47.64 -8.92
CA GLY A 356 -20.30 47.20 -7.84
C GLY A 356 -19.82 45.75 -7.64
N ALA A 357 -20.14 44.75 -8.47
CA ALA A 357 -19.73 43.36 -8.26
C ALA A 357 -18.75 42.91 -9.35
N THR A 358 -17.46 42.96 -9.03
CA THR A 358 -16.39 42.37 -9.83
C THR A 358 -16.48 40.84 -9.82
N VAL A 359 -16.49 40.22 -11.00
CA VAL A 359 -16.11 38.81 -11.17
C VAL A 359 -14.69 38.64 -10.61
N PRO A 360 -14.42 37.73 -9.67
CA PRO A 360 -13.07 37.56 -9.14
C PRO A 360 -12.13 37.10 -10.27
N ALA A 361 -11.02 37.83 -10.45
CA ALA A 361 -9.95 37.38 -11.32
C ALA A 361 -9.41 36.02 -10.81
N LEU A 362 -9.14 35.08 -11.74
CA LEU A 362 -8.38 33.86 -11.45
C LEU A 362 -7.10 34.24 -10.68
N PRO A 363 -6.69 33.48 -9.64
CA PRO A 363 -5.56 33.84 -8.80
C PRO A 363 -4.30 34.07 -9.65
N SER A 364 -3.76 35.28 -9.53
CA SER A 364 -2.61 35.81 -10.26
C SER A 364 -1.28 35.40 -9.63
N SER A 365 -1.19 34.20 -9.06
CA SER A 365 0.12 33.68 -8.64
C SER A 365 0.96 33.42 -9.89
N ARG A 366 2.11 34.10 -9.99
CA ARG A 366 3.13 33.78 -11.00
C ARG A 366 3.38 32.28 -10.94
N LEU A 367 3.36 31.65 -12.10
CA LEU A 367 3.69 30.24 -12.21
C LEU A 367 5.11 30.00 -11.70
N PRO A 368 5.31 28.92 -10.92
CA PRO A 368 6.60 28.66 -10.32
C PRO A 368 7.66 28.36 -11.40
N PRO A 369 8.95 28.56 -11.07
CA PRO A 369 10.05 28.14 -11.94
C PRO A 369 9.98 26.63 -12.22
N ARG A 370 10.46 26.20 -13.39
CA ARG A 370 10.49 24.80 -13.88
C ARG A 370 11.13 23.78 -12.92
N THR A 371 11.76 24.24 -11.85
CA THR A 371 12.45 23.45 -10.82
C THR A 371 11.59 23.15 -9.59
N ALA A 372 10.35 23.66 -9.51
CA ALA A 372 9.45 23.37 -8.40
C ALA A 372 8.94 21.91 -8.49
N GLY A 373 9.45 21.04 -7.62
CA GLY A 373 9.04 19.63 -7.56
C GLY A 373 7.62 19.43 -7.00
N GLY A 374 7.12 18.19 -7.03
CA GLY A 374 5.73 17.84 -6.67
C GLY A 374 5.25 18.33 -5.30
N ALA A 375 6.13 18.48 -4.31
CA ALA A 375 5.77 19.07 -3.01
C ALA A 375 5.25 20.52 -3.13
N HIS A 376 5.81 21.32 -4.03
CA HIS A 376 5.35 22.69 -4.26
C HIS A 376 3.98 22.74 -4.94
N GLU A 377 3.77 21.87 -5.93
CA GLU A 377 2.48 21.72 -6.61
C GLU A 377 1.38 21.38 -5.60
N LEU A 378 1.67 20.44 -4.69
CA LEU A 378 0.74 20.05 -3.62
C LEU A 378 0.47 21.18 -2.62
N ARG A 379 1.48 21.94 -2.18
CA ARG A 379 1.26 23.12 -1.33
C ARG A 379 0.38 24.17 -2.01
N THR A 380 0.57 24.37 -3.31
CA THR A 380 -0.28 25.27 -4.11
C THR A 380 -1.72 24.75 -4.14
N MET A 381 -1.90 23.45 -4.37
CA MET A 381 -3.22 22.83 -4.40
C MET A 381 -3.93 22.89 -3.05
N ILE A 382 -3.22 22.71 -1.92
CA ILE A 382 -3.77 22.90 -0.56
C ILE A 382 -4.38 24.31 -0.39
N GLY A 383 -3.71 25.34 -0.92
CA GLY A 383 -4.24 26.70 -0.91
C GLY A 383 -5.47 26.89 -1.80
N LEU A 384 -5.47 26.26 -2.98
CA LEU A 384 -6.57 26.37 -3.96
C LEU A 384 -7.82 25.60 -3.53
N ILE A 385 -7.68 24.41 -2.94
CA ILE A 385 -8.82 23.62 -2.49
C ILE A 385 -9.62 24.35 -1.40
N GLY A 386 -8.95 25.16 -0.56
CA GLY A 386 -9.62 25.98 0.46
C GLY A 386 -10.58 27.00 -0.13
N GLN A 387 -10.26 27.52 -1.32
CA GLN A 387 -11.12 28.45 -2.05
C GLN A 387 -12.18 27.71 -2.87
N ALA A 388 -11.82 26.56 -3.46
CA ALA A 388 -12.69 25.80 -4.35
C ALA A 388 -13.80 25.04 -3.61
N LEU A 389 -13.45 24.43 -2.48
CA LEU A 389 -14.26 23.43 -1.78
C LEU A 389 -14.52 23.81 -0.32
N GLY A 390 -13.70 24.69 0.25
CA GLY A 390 -13.84 25.17 1.63
C GLY A 390 -14.89 26.28 1.80
N GLY A 391 -15.05 26.72 3.05
CA GLY A 391 -16.02 27.74 3.46
C GLY A 391 -16.86 27.28 4.67
N PRO A 392 -17.60 28.20 5.32
CA PRO A 392 -18.41 27.86 6.49
C PRO A 392 -19.41 26.73 6.19
N GLY A 393 -19.44 25.70 7.03
CA GLY A 393 -20.38 24.58 6.90
C GLY A 393 -19.93 23.47 5.95
N MET A 394 -18.86 23.67 5.17
CA MET A 394 -18.39 22.67 4.19
C MET A 394 -17.76 21.43 4.85
N GLU A 395 -17.37 21.53 6.12
CA GLU A 395 -17.00 20.39 6.97
C GLU A 395 -18.13 19.37 7.15
N ASN A 396 -19.39 19.81 7.04
CA ASN A 396 -20.58 18.95 7.13
C ASN A 396 -20.92 18.27 5.79
N GLY A 397 -20.19 18.59 4.71
CA GLY A 397 -20.42 18.05 3.38
C GLY A 397 -21.60 18.66 2.64
N MET A 398 -21.82 18.18 1.41
CA MET A 398 -22.84 18.66 0.47
C MET A 398 -23.76 17.52 0.04
N THR A 399 -25.02 17.81 -0.26
CA THR A 399 -25.91 16.81 -0.89
C THR A 399 -25.55 16.62 -2.36
N MET A 400 -25.97 15.51 -2.97
CA MET A 400 -25.75 15.27 -4.41
C MET A 400 -26.34 16.41 -5.26
N ALA A 401 -27.57 16.85 -4.94
CA ALA A 401 -28.20 18.02 -5.56
C ALA A 401 -27.34 19.29 -5.51
N GLN A 402 -26.71 19.59 -4.37
CA GLN A 402 -25.83 20.75 -4.22
C GLN A 402 -24.57 20.63 -5.08
N VAL A 403 -24.00 19.42 -5.18
CA VAL A 403 -22.83 19.19 -6.05
C VAL A 403 -23.22 19.29 -7.52
N ALA A 404 -24.35 18.70 -7.93
CA ALA A 404 -24.89 18.77 -9.28
C ALA A 404 -25.17 20.21 -9.70
N GLN A 405 -25.78 21.02 -8.82
CA GLN A 405 -25.99 22.45 -9.03
C GLN A 405 -24.67 23.18 -9.23
N LYS A 406 -23.67 22.94 -8.38
CA LYS A 406 -22.34 23.54 -8.51
C LYS A 406 -21.64 23.13 -9.81
N LEU A 407 -21.86 21.91 -10.30
CA LEU A 407 -21.30 21.41 -11.55
C LEU A 407 -22.10 21.81 -12.80
N GLU A 408 -23.32 22.36 -12.62
CA GLU A 408 -24.27 22.65 -13.70
C GLU A 408 -24.65 21.41 -14.52
N VAL A 409 -24.92 20.29 -13.84
CA VAL A 409 -25.35 19.02 -14.44
C VAL A 409 -26.60 18.48 -13.76
N GLY A 410 -27.30 17.54 -14.40
CA GLY A 410 -28.43 16.83 -13.77
C GLY A 410 -27.97 15.93 -12.63
N GLU A 411 -28.74 15.88 -11.55
CA GLU A 411 -28.43 15.07 -10.36
C GLU A 411 -28.33 13.57 -10.70
N ASP A 412 -29.28 13.02 -11.45
CA ASP A 412 -29.28 11.62 -11.87
C ASP A 412 -28.05 11.28 -12.73
N VAL A 413 -27.66 12.21 -13.62
CA VAL A 413 -26.49 12.03 -14.49
C VAL A 413 -25.22 11.98 -13.65
N LEU A 414 -25.08 12.89 -12.68
CA LEU A 414 -23.94 12.89 -11.75
C LEU A 414 -23.91 11.63 -10.89
N ALA A 415 -25.05 11.23 -10.32
CA ALA A 415 -25.16 10.04 -9.49
C ALA A 415 -24.73 8.79 -10.25
N ASN A 416 -25.24 8.59 -11.48
CA ASN A 416 -24.85 7.48 -12.35
C ASN A 416 -23.37 7.52 -12.76
N ALA A 417 -22.82 8.72 -12.92
CA ALA A 417 -21.43 8.90 -13.33
C ALA A 417 -20.42 8.50 -12.24
N VAL A 418 -20.70 8.81 -10.97
CA VAL A 418 -19.74 8.62 -9.86
C VAL A 418 -19.97 7.35 -9.04
N THR A 419 -21.17 6.79 -9.11
CA THR A 419 -21.64 5.69 -8.25
C THR A 419 -21.66 4.39 -9.05
N ASP A 420 -20.48 3.82 -9.30
CA ASP A 420 -20.35 2.49 -9.91
C ASP A 420 -20.76 1.35 -8.95
N ARG A 421 -20.99 1.68 -7.67
CA ARG A 421 -21.42 0.78 -6.58
C ARG A 421 -22.28 1.54 -5.58
N GLU A 422 -23.14 0.85 -4.86
CA GLU A 422 -23.99 1.42 -3.81
C GLU A 422 -23.19 2.18 -2.73
N VAL A 423 -23.63 3.40 -2.40
CA VAL A 423 -23.08 4.23 -1.32
C VAL A 423 -24.19 4.90 -0.50
N GLU A 424 -23.95 5.04 0.80
CA GLU A 424 -24.88 5.58 1.80
C GLU A 424 -24.16 6.65 2.64
N PRO A 425 -24.08 7.90 2.16
CA PRO A 425 -23.55 9.00 2.95
C PRO A 425 -24.42 9.30 4.18
N GLN A 426 -23.78 9.65 5.30
CA GLN A 426 -24.48 10.12 6.50
C GLN A 426 -25.31 11.38 6.17
N ASP A 427 -26.59 11.36 6.54
CA ASP A 427 -27.56 12.43 6.28
C ASP A 427 -27.64 12.87 4.79
N GLY A 428 -27.29 11.97 3.85
CA GLY A 428 -27.28 12.28 2.42
C GLY A 428 -26.13 13.20 1.99
N ARG A 429 -25.10 13.41 2.83
CA ARG A 429 -24.05 14.41 2.62
C ARG A 429 -22.67 13.80 2.36
N PHE A 430 -22.02 14.31 1.32
CA PHE A 430 -20.66 13.96 0.91
C PHE A 430 -19.68 15.01 1.43
N LYS A 431 -18.73 14.63 2.29
CA LYS A 431 -17.75 15.51 2.95
C LYS A 431 -16.55 15.88 2.07
N VAL A 432 -16.85 16.28 0.84
CA VAL A 432 -15.88 16.56 -0.25
C VAL A 432 -14.70 17.43 0.20
N TRP A 433 -14.97 18.51 0.96
CA TRP A 433 -13.94 19.43 1.44
C TRP A 433 -12.87 18.75 2.29
N THR A 434 -13.30 18.04 3.34
CA THR A 434 -12.39 17.37 4.27
C THR A 434 -11.62 16.25 3.59
N ARG A 435 -12.24 15.52 2.64
CA ARG A 435 -11.55 14.47 1.87
C ARG A 435 -10.47 15.06 0.97
N ALA A 436 -10.73 16.19 0.31
CA ALA A 436 -9.72 16.90 -0.46
C ALA A 436 -8.54 17.32 0.44
N ARG A 437 -8.82 17.94 1.58
CA ARG A 437 -7.78 18.36 2.54
C ARG A 437 -6.89 17.20 2.97
N HIS A 438 -7.48 16.06 3.30
CA HIS A 438 -6.74 14.83 3.58
C HIS A 438 -5.85 14.44 2.40
N VAL A 439 -6.44 14.23 1.21
CA VAL A 439 -5.73 13.68 0.05
C VAL A 439 -4.51 14.53 -0.33
N PHE A 440 -4.68 15.86 -0.41
CA PHE A 440 -3.58 16.74 -0.81
C PHE A 440 -2.50 16.88 0.28
N SER A 441 -2.89 16.94 1.56
CA SER A 441 -1.92 16.99 2.66
C SER A 441 -1.18 15.67 2.85
N GLU A 442 -1.86 14.54 2.65
CA GLU A 442 -1.27 13.20 2.75
C GLU A 442 -0.32 12.93 1.59
N ALA A 443 -0.69 13.32 0.36
CA ALA A 443 0.23 13.28 -0.77
C ALA A 443 1.49 14.12 -0.51
N LEU A 444 1.35 15.31 0.09
CA LEU A 444 2.50 16.16 0.43
C LEU A 444 3.42 15.47 1.43
N ARG A 445 2.86 14.85 2.47
CA ARG A 445 3.63 14.09 3.46
C ARG A 445 4.39 12.93 2.83
N VAL A 446 3.84 12.25 1.82
CA VAL A 446 4.57 11.21 1.07
C VAL A 446 5.83 11.78 0.39
N TYR A 447 5.72 12.94 -0.27
CA TYR A 447 6.88 13.59 -0.89
C TYR A 447 7.92 14.04 0.16
N GLU A 448 7.48 14.62 1.27
CA GLU A 448 8.39 15.04 2.36
C GLU A 448 9.10 13.83 2.99
N PHE A 449 8.38 12.74 3.25
CA PHE A 449 8.94 11.50 3.78
C PHE A 449 9.95 10.89 2.80
N LYS A 450 9.62 10.87 1.50
CA LYS A 450 10.53 10.41 0.44
C LYS A 450 11.80 11.25 0.40
N ASP A 451 11.69 12.57 0.44
CA ASP A 451 12.84 13.49 0.41
C ASP A 451 13.78 13.23 1.59
N ILE A 452 13.23 12.98 2.78
CA ILE A 452 14.00 12.60 3.97
C ILE A 452 14.82 11.31 3.73
N LEU A 453 14.19 10.27 3.16
CA LEU A 453 14.87 9.01 2.84
C LEU A 453 15.98 9.21 1.78
N CYS A 454 15.68 9.95 0.71
CA CYS A 454 16.62 10.17 -0.40
C CYS A 454 17.83 11.01 0.00
N ARG A 455 17.66 12.04 0.85
CA ARG A 455 18.79 12.84 1.36
C ARG A 455 19.78 11.98 2.14
N THR A 456 19.26 11.08 2.98
CA THR A 456 20.09 10.20 3.82
C THR A 456 20.88 9.19 2.99
N ALA A 457 20.27 8.65 1.93
CA ALA A 457 20.95 7.77 0.99
C ALA A 457 22.12 8.47 0.27
N ALA A 458 21.96 9.72 -0.14
CA ALA A 458 23.00 10.50 -0.81
C ALA A 458 24.17 10.86 0.12
N THR A 459 23.90 11.21 1.39
CA THR A 459 24.93 11.47 2.40
C THR A 459 25.76 10.21 2.70
N SER A 460 25.10 9.05 2.76
CA SER A 460 25.76 7.75 3.00
C SER A 460 26.69 7.33 1.85
N GLN A 461 26.38 7.70 0.61
CA GLN A 461 27.22 7.41 -0.57
C GLN A 461 28.44 8.33 -0.71
N ARG A 462 28.39 9.55 -0.14
CA ARG A 462 29.54 10.47 -0.14
C ARG A 462 30.57 10.19 0.96
N ALA A 463 30.19 9.43 1.99
CA ALA A 463 31.02 9.13 3.15
C ALA A 463 31.98 7.94 2.98
N THR A 464 32.07 7.33 1.78
CA THR A 464 33.10 6.35 1.44
C THR A 464 34.14 6.99 0.52
N PRO A 465 35.33 7.39 1.01
CA PRO A 465 36.44 7.74 0.13
C PRO A 465 37.13 6.47 -0.38
N ASP A 466 37.44 6.49 -1.67
CA ASP A 466 38.20 5.47 -2.39
C ASP A 466 39.51 5.12 -1.67
N ALA A 467 39.69 3.84 -1.36
CA ALA A 467 41.00 3.28 -1.09
C ALA A 467 41.72 3.07 -2.43
N VAL A 468 42.55 4.05 -2.80
CA VAL A 468 43.59 3.88 -3.83
C VAL A 468 44.94 4.03 -3.15
N GLU A 469 45.79 3.02 -3.37
CA GLU A 469 47.15 2.89 -2.90
C GLU A 469 48.08 4.05 -3.29
N GLY A 470 49.04 4.34 -2.40
CA GLY A 470 50.42 4.69 -2.78
C GLY A 470 50.81 6.17 -2.79
N SER A 471 51.49 6.62 -1.73
CA SER A 471 52.91 7.05 -1.77
C SER A 471 53.31 7.92 -0.57
N ASP A 472 54.23 7.37 0.22
CA ASP A 472 55.42 7.96 0.87
C ASP A 472 55.47 9.42 1.40
N LYS A 473 55.79 9.46 2.72
CA LYS A 473 56.62 10.42 3.50
C LYS A 473 55.97 11.69 4.10
N PRO A 474 56.56 12.23 5.19
CA PRO A 474 56.99 11.55 6.42
C PRO A 474 56.48 12.26 7.69
N ILE A 475 56.58 11.52 8.79
CA ILE A 475 56.22 11.86 10.17
C ILE A 475 57.03 13.08 10.68
N LEU A 476 56.34 14.02 11.33
CA LEU A 476 56.95 14.96 12.28
C LEU A 476 56.25 14.80 13.64
N GLU A 477 56.98 14.26 14.60
CA GLU A 477 56.63 14.23 16.02
C GLU A 477 56.77 15.63 16.64
N THR A 478 55.83 16.01 17.51
CA THR A 478 56.02 16.78 18.77
C THR A 478 54.70 16.66 19.54
N SER A 479 54.57 15.83 20.58
CA SER A 479 55.04 15.92 21.97
C SER A 479 54.27 16.91 22.87
N SER A 480 53.81 16.36 24.00
CA SER A 480 53.43 16.99 25.29
C SER A 480 52.07 17.70 25.36
N ALA A 481 51.34 17.73 26.48
CA ALA A 481 51.25 16.97 27.73
C ALA A 481 50.15 17.68 28.56
N ASP A 482 49.42 16.91 29.36
CA ASP A 482 48.82 17.24 30.67
C ASP A 482 47.94 18.49 30.86
N SER A 483 46.68 18.27 31.29
CA SER A 483 46.27 18.47 32.71
C SER A 483 44.74 18.45 32.89
N GLU A 484 44.24 17.49 33.67
CA GLU A 484 42.99 17.57 34.47
C GLU A 484 43.29 18.23 35.85
N PRO A 485 42.32 18.35 36.79
CA PRO A 485 41.00 18.99 36.73
C PRO A 485 40.85 20.00 37.90
N ASP A 486 39.73 20.71 38.02
CA ASP A 486 39.35 21.20 39.36
C ASP A 486 37.83 21.34 39.58
N LEU A 487 37.39 20.73 40.69
CA LEU A 487 36.05 20.80 41.26
C LEU A 487 36.00 21.97 42.25
N ALA A 488 34.94 22.79 42.19
CA ALA A 488 34.50 23.54 43.37
C ALA A 488 32.98 23.74 43.38
N SER A 489 32.40 23.30 44.49
CA SER A 489 30.98 23.24 44.87
C SER A 489 30.46 24.53 45.52
N ALA A 490 29.17 24.86 45.28
CA ALA A 490 28.14 25.39 46.22
C ALA A 490 27.10 26.30 45.50
N PRO A 491 25.90 26.60 46.07
CA PRO A 491 24.94 25.77 46.79
C PRO A 491 23.52 25.79 46.16
N LEU A 492 22.65 24.88 46.62
CA LEU A 492 21.28 24.61 46.18
C LEU A 492 20.27 25.74 46.51
N ASP A 493 19.45 26.12 45.52
CA ASP A 493 18.25 26.96 45.66
C ASP A 493 16.97 26.10 45.48
N PRO A 494 16.03 26.04 46.44
CA PRO A 494 14.95 25.05 46.44
C PRO A 494 13.69 25.41 45.62
N TYR A 495 13.76 26.32 44.64
CA TYR A 495 12.63 26.63 43.77
C TYR A 495 13.02 26.71 42.28
N THR A 496 13.37 25.57 41.67
CA THR A 496 13.38 25.44 40.21
C THR A 496 12.49 24.30 39.75
N THR A 497 11.51 24.69 38.94
CA THR A 497 10.56 23.85 38.22
C THR A 497 11.26 22.82 37.34
N SER A 498 10.82 21.57 37.44
CA SER A 498 11.09 20.42 36.56
C SER A 498 11.57 20.83 35.16
N SER A 499 12.89 20.77 34.96
CA SER A 499 13.53 20.91 33.65
C SER A 499 13.05 19.79 32.75
N LEU A 500 12.32 20.15 31.70
CA LEU A 500 12.25 19.38 30.47
C LEU A 500 13.69 19.05 30.03
N ALA A 501 13.95 17.80 29.70
CA ALA A 501 15.24 17.41 29.15
C ALA A 501 15.46 18.22 27.86
N VAL A 502 16.55 18.99 27.82
CA VAL A 502 17.02 19.63 26.59
C VAL A 502 17.33 18.50 25.61
N PRO A 503 16.81 18.51 24.36
CA PRO A 503 17.19 17.51 23.38
C PRO A 503 18.70 17.61 23.13
N ASP A 504 19.42 16.49 23.17
CA ASP A 504 20.74 16.40 22.54
C ASP A 504 20.58 16.80 21.06
N GLU A 505 21.00 18.01 20.71
CA GLU A 505 20.88 18.59 19.36
C GLU A 505 21.93 18.03 18.36
N ASP A 506 22.84 17.16 18.81
CA ASP A 506 24.00 16.73 18.01
C ASP A 506 23.92 15.30 17.41
N ASP A 507 22.79 14.58 17.54
CA ASP A 507 22.59 13.30 16.82
C ASP A 507 21.71 13.47 15.56
N PRO A 508 22.32 13.50 14.35
CA PRO A 508 21.58 13.62 13.10
C PRO A 508 20.63 12.44 12.83
N SER A 509 20.86 11.28 13.44
CA SER A 509 20.00 10.10 13.30
C SER A 509 18.71 10.22 14.12
N LYS A 510 18.80 10.83 15.31
CA LYS A 510 17.64 11.15 16.15
C LYS A 510 16.74 12.19 15.48
N SER A 511 17.33 13.26 14.96
CA SER A 511 16.62 14.29 14.16
C SER A 511 15.92 13.71 12.92
N LEU A 512 16.52 12.71 12.27
CA LEU A 512 15.92 12.00 11.13
C LEU A 512 14.67 11.21 11.52
N LEU A 513 14.76 10.37 12.55
CA LEU A 513 13.64 9.55 13.00
C LEU A 513 12.49 10.41 13.55
N GLU A 514 12.81 11.50 14.22
CA GLU A 514 11.82 12.47 14.70
C GLU A 514 11.05 13.13 13.54
N GLN A 515 11.73 13.50 12.45
CA GLN A 515 11.06 14.01 11.24
C GLN A 515 10.13 12.97 10.61
N MET A 516 10.62 11.73 10.43
CA MET A 516 9.80 10.63 9.90
C MET A 516 8.58 10.35 10.79
N GLY A 517 8.79 10.24 12.10
CA GLY A 517 7.74 9.98 13.07
C GLY A 517 6.73 11.12 13.18
N GLY A 518 7.20 12.37 13.06
CA GLY A 518 6.36 13.57 12.98
C GLY A 518 5.35 13.48 11.83
N LEU A 519 5.82 13.16 10.62
CA LEU A 519 4.95 12.98 9.45
C LEU A 519 3.95 11.83 9.62
N MET A 520 4.35 10.72 10.26
CA MET A 520 3.43 9.63 10.58
C MET A 520 2.32 10.08 11.53
N ASN A 521 2.64 10.89 12.55
CA ASN A 521 1.65 11.40 13.51
C ASN A 521 0.68 12.40 12.84
N GLU A 522 1.17 13.24 11.93
CA GLU A 522 0.32 14.14 11.15
C GLU A 522 -0.63 13.36 10.22
N SER A 523 -0.13 12.30 9.58
CA SER A 523 -0.95 11.37 8.80
C SER A 523 -2.05 10.74 9.66
N MET A 524 -1.72 10.24 10.87
CA MET A 524 -2.72 9.72 11.80
C MET A 524 -3.79 10.76 12.12
N LYS A 525 -3.38 12.00 12.43
CA LYS A 525 -4.32 13.07 12.76
C LYS A 525 -5.25 13.40 11.60
N SER A 526 -4.73 13.42 10.37
CA SER A 526 -5.54 13.62 9.17
C SER A 526 -6.49 12.45 8.92
N CYS A 527 -6.05 11.20 9.14
CA CYS A 527 -6.92 10.02 9.06
C CYS A 527 -8.08 10.08 10.08
N GLN A 528 -7.82 10.55 11.30
CA GLN A 528 -8.83 10.74 12.34
C GLN A 528 -9.84 11.84 11.99
N VAL A 529 -9.35 13.04 11.61
CA VAL A 529 -10.17 14.26 11.55
C VAL A 529 -10.65 14.58 10.14
N ASP A 530 -9.77 14.50 9.14
CA ASP A 530 -10.10 14.90 7.78
C ASP A 530 -10.74 13.77 6.99
N TYR A 531 -10.25 12.54 7.19
CA TYR A 531 -10.73 11.37 6.46
C TYR A 531 -11.77 10.54 7.21
N GLU A 532 -11.79 10.65 8.54
CA GLU A 532 -12.70 9.91 9.41
C GLU A 532 -12.63 8.39 9.14
N CYS A 533 -11.40 7.87 9.05
CA CYS A 533 -11.11 6.44 8.88
C CYS A 533 -10.41 5.80 10.09
N SER A 534 -10.32 6.50 11.23
CA SER A 534 -9.91 5.89 12.50
C SER A 534 -11.09 5.20 13.21
N CYS A 535 -10.81 4.62 14.38
CA CYS A 535 -11.79 4.12 15.34
C CYS A 535 -11.22 4.20 16.78
N PRO A 536 -12.04 4.06 17.83
CA PRO A 536 -11.57 4.16 19.21
C PRO A 536 -10.39 3.25 19.54
N GLU A 537 -10.36 2.04 18.98
CA GLU A 537 -9.29 1.07 19.15
C GLU A 537 -7.97 1.50 18.51
N LEU A 538 -8.03 2.03 17.30
CA LEU A 538 -6.86 2.59 16.61
C LEU A 538 -6.30 3.76 17.43
N ASP A 539 -7.18 4.63 17.91
CA ASP A 539 -6.80 5.81 18.70
C ASP A 539 -6.18 5.41 20.05
N GLU A 540 -6.72 4.38 20.71
CA GLU A 540 -6.20 3.83 21.96
C GLU A 540 -4.81 3.19 21.75
N ILE A 541 -4.64 2.34 20.74
CA ILE A 541 -3.34 1.74 20.42
C ILE A 541 -2.31 2.82 20.10
N VAL A 542 -2.65 3.81 19.28
CA VAL A 542 -1.73 4.93 18.95
C VAL A 542 -1.35 5.69 20.22
N SER A 543 -2.31 5.97 21.11
CA SER A 543 -2.04 6.64 22.39
C SER A 543 -1.08 5.84 23.28
N ILE A 544 -1.32 4.54 23.44
CA ILE A 544 -0.44 3.64 24.21
C ILE A 544 0.95 3.60 23.58
N ALA A 545 1.02 3.42 22.26
CA ALA A 545 2.27 3.35 21.51
C ALA A 545 3.13 4.60 21.72
N ARG A 546 2.54 5.79 21.55
CA ARG A 546 3.23 7.09 21.68
C ARG A 546 3.77 7.31 23.08
N ARG A 547 3.00 6.98 24.12
CA ARG A 547 3.44 7.11 25.53
C ARG A 547 4.53 6.09 25.91
N ASN A 548 4.64 4.99 25.17
CA ASN A 548 5.59 3.91 25.45
C ASN A 548 6.77 3.84 24.45
N GLY A 549 7.07 4.94 23.75
CA GLY A 549 8.32 5.07 22.98
C GLY A 549 8.19 5.06 21.46
N ALA A 550 6.98 5.01 20.88
CA ALA A 550 6.83 5.19 19.44
C ALA A 550 7.14 6.64 19.01
N ILE A 551 8.11 6.78 18.11
CA ILE A 551 8.54 8.05 17.50
C ILE A 551 7.45 8.58 16.57
N GLY A 552 6.72 7.69 15.91
CA GLY A 552 5.49 7.98 15.17
C GLY A 552 4.59 6.76 15.15
N SER A 553 3.27 6.96 15.20
CA SER A 553 2.30 5.85 15.15
C SER A 553 1.04 6.27 14.41
N ARG A 554 0.59 5.43 13.48
CA ARG A 554 -0.61 5.68 12.67
C ARG A 554 -1.34 4.40 12.30
N VAL A 555 -2.61 4.52 11.93
CA VAL A 555 -3.36 3.47 11.23
C VAL A 555 -2.63 3.06 9.95
N THR A 556 -2.73 1.80 9.53
CA THR A 556 -2.29 1.32 8.21
C THR A 556 -3.41 0.56 7.51
N GLY A 557 -3.49 0.68 6.18
CA GLY A 557 -4.54 0.06 5.38
C GLY A 557 -5.82 0.90 5.37
N ALA A 558 -6.99 0.26 5.27
CA ALA A 558 -8.24 1.00 5.07
C ALA A 558 -8.77 1.73 6.33
N GLY A 559 -8.27 1.38 7.53
CA GLY A 559 -8.84 1.89 8.77
C GLY A 559 -10.19 1.29 9.15
N TRP A 560 -10.94 2.01 10.00
CA TRP A 560 -12.14 1.57 10.71
C TRP A 560 -11.96 0.22 11.43
N GLY A 561 -10.80 0.05 12.05
CA GLY A 561 -10.28 -1.23 12.54
C GLY A 561 -8.95 -1.56 11.87
N GLY A 562 -8.61 -2.84 11.76
CA GLY A 562 -7.36 -3.27 11.15
C GLY A 562 -6.16 -3.07 12.07
N ALA A 563 -5.09 -2.43 11.59
CA ALA A 563 -3.83 -2.34 12.32
C ALA A 563 -3.26 -0.92 12.34
N THR A 564 -2.31 -0.72 13.25
CA THR A 564 -1.42 0.43 13.29
C THR A 564 0.00 0.02 12.92
N VAL A 565 0.79 0.99 12.48
CA VAL A 565 2.23 0.89 12.30
C VAL A 565 2.91 1.96 13.15
N SER A 566 3.87 1.53 13.96
CA SER A 566 4.66 2.37 14.87
C SER A 566 6.14 2.33 14.52
N LEU A 567 6.78 3.49 14.41
CA LEU A 567 8.24 3.62 14.30
C LEU A 567 8.85 3.59 15.70
N VAL A 568 9.66 2.58 16.01
CA VAL A 568 10.23 2.35 17.34
C VAL A 568 11.72 2.05 17.23
N SER A 569 12.52 2.55 18.17
CA SER A 569 13.93 2.16 18.28
C SER A 569 14.03 0.67 18.64
N GLU A 570 14.89 -0.11 17.97
CA GLU A 570 14.98 -1.57 18.18
C GLU A 570 15.21 -1.98 19.65
N PRO A 571 16.08 -1.30 20.43
CA PRO A 571 16.24 -1.60 21.86
C PRO A 571 14.95 -1.43 22.69
N ASP A 572 14.02 -0.57 22.25
CA ASP A 572 12.75 -0.32 22.95
C ASP A 572 11.63 -1.27 22.52
N VAL A 573 11.78 -2.02 21.43
CA VAL A 573 10.74 -2.90 20.89
C VAL A 573 10.17 -3.89 21.92
N PRO A 574 10.97 -4.61 22.73
CA PRO A 574 10.43 -5.53 23.73
C PRO A 574 9.55 -4.84 24.76
N ARG A 575 9.99 -3.69 25.29
CA ARG A 575 9.24 -2.87 26.25
C ARG A 575 7.96 -2.31 25.63
N PHE A 576 8.05 -1.86 24.38
CA PHE A 576 6.92 -1.33 23.61
C PHE A 576 5.82 -2.38 23.41
N ILE A 577 6.19 -3.60 22.97
CA ILE A 577 5.25 -4.69 22.76
C ILE A 577 4.58 -5.11 24.07
N GLU A 578 5.36 -5.22 25.15
CA GLU A 578 4.82 -5.57 26.46
C GLU A 578 3.82 -4.52 26.97
N ALA A 579 4.07 -3.23 26.72
CA ALA A 579 3.11 -2.19 27.05
C ALA A 579 1.79 -2.34 26.30
N LEU A 580 1.82 -2.67 25.00
CA LEU A 580 0.59 -2.94 24.22
C LEU A 580 -0.13 -4.20 24.72
N LYS A 581 0.61 -5.28 24.99
CA LYS A 581 0.05 -6.51 25.59
C LYS A 581 -0.70 -6.19 26.88
N LYS A 582 -0.05 -5.48 27.80
CA LYS A 582 -0.61 -5.15 29.12
C LYS A 582 -1.73 -4.11 29.07
N GLU A 583 -1.55 -3.02 28.32
CA GLU A 583 -2.46 -1.87 28.37
C GLU A 583 -3.67 -2.00 27.44
N TYR A 584 -3.57 -2.74 26.33
CA TYR A 584 -4.64 -2.93 25.35
C TYR A 584 -5.14 -4.38 25.32
N TYR A 585 -4.30 -5.34 24.90
CA TYR A 585 -4.75 -6.70 24.60
C TYR A 585 -5.27 -7.45 25.83
N ASN A 586 -4.50 -7.48 26.92
CA ASN A 586 -4.90 -8.19 28.15
C ASN A 586 -6.13 -7.58 28.82
N LYS A 587 -6.42 -6.29 28.58
CA LYS A 587 -7.63 -5.64 29.10
C LYS A 587 -8.85 -5.92 28.24
N ARG A 588 -8.69 -5.88 26.92
CA ARG A 588 -9.79 -5.92 25.96
C ARG A 588 -10.12 -7.34 25.47
N TYR A 589 -9.11 -8.20 25.44
CA TYR A 589 -9.16 -9.57 24.95
C TYR A 589 -8.37 -10.52 25.90
N PRO A 590 -8.82 -10.70 27.15
CA PRO A 590 -8.08 -11.44 28.18
C PRO A 590 -7.93 -12.94 27.89
N SER A 591 -8.65 -13.46 26.90
CA SER A 591 -8.65 -14.88 26.51
C SER A 591 -7.74 -15.21 25.34
N LEU A 592 -6.99 -14.24 24.78
CA LEU A 592 -6.06 -14.52 23.69
C LEU A 592 -4.95 -15.45 24.17
N SER A 593 -4.66 -16.45 23.38
CA SER A 593 -3.46 -17.28 23.52
C SER A 593 -2.18 -16.47 23.22
N GLU A 594 -1.03 -16.97 23.65
CA GLU A 594 0.27 -16.36 23.31
C GLU A 594 0.51 -16.27 21.81
N GLN A 595 0.04 -17.26 21.03
CA GLN A 595 0.15 -17.24 19.58
C GLN A 595 -0.71 -16.13 18.98
N GLU A 596 -1.97 -15.99 19.43
CA GLU A 596 -2.84 -14.91 18.94
C GLU A 596 -2.28 -13.52 19.33
N LEU A 597 -1.63 -13.39 20.49
CA LEU A 597 -0.93 -12.17 20.87
C LEU A 597 0.28 -11.88 19.98
N ALA A 598 1.08 -12.90 19.65
CA ALA A 598 2.20 -12.77 18.72
C ALA A 598 1.72 -12.43 17.29
N ASP A 599 0.55 -12.92 16.90
CA ASP A 599 -0.08 -12.55 15.63
C ASP A 599 -0.66 -11.14 15.64
N ALA A 600 -1.12 -10.67 16.81
CA ALA A 600 -1.71 -9.36 16.98
C ALA A 600 -0.68 -8.22 17.05
N VAL A 601 0.47 -8.43 17.70
CA VAL A 601 1.51 -7.41 17.85
C VAL A 601 2.91 -7.97 17.63
N PHE A 602 3.63 -7.41 16.65
CA PHE A 602 4.93 -7.94 16.22
C PHE A 602 5.79 -6.87 15.54
N PRO A 603 7.12 -6.94 15.69
CA PRO A 603 8.02 -6.12 14.89
C PRO A 603 8.09 -6.68 13.46
N THR A 604 8.35 -5.81 12.50
CA THR A 604 8.55 -6.21 11.10
C THR A 604 9.61 -5.35 10.44
N LYS A 605 10.28 -5.95 9.46
CA LYS A 605 11.22 -5.29 8.55
C LYS A 605 10.64 -5.37 7.13
N SER A 606 11.05 -4.43 6.29
CA SER A 606 10.71 -4.51 4.86
C SER A 606 11.38 -5.74 4.25
N GLU A 607 10.61 -6.59 3.57
CA GLU A 607 11.07 -7.85 2.99
C GLU A 607 10.99 -7.90 1.45
N ALA A 608 11.50 -8.99 0.86
CA ALA A 608 11.41 -9.24 -0.57
C ALA A 608 9.96 -9.45 -1.04
N GLY A 609 9.66 -8.98 -2.24
CA GLY A 609 8.36 -9.15 -2.91
C GLY A 609 8.07 -10.58 -3.36
N ALA A 610 7.07 -10.72 -4.21
CA ALA A 610 6.53 -11.98 -4.67
C ALA A 610 7.50 -12.75 -5.57
N CYS A 611 7.47 -14.08 -5.48
CA CYS A 611 8.33 -14.97 -6.24
C CYS A 611 7.66 -16.34 -6.42
N VAL A 612 8.20 -17.14 -7.34
CA VAL A 612 8.01 -18.60 -7.34
C VAL A 612 9.20 -19.20 -6.60
N PHE A 613 8.95 -20.18 -5.74
CA PHE A 613 9.96 -21.01 -5.12
C PHE A 613 9.89 -22.41 -5.70
N GLN A 614 11.04 -22.97 -6.02
CA GLN A 614 11.19 -24.36 -6.42
C GLN A 614 12.41 -24.93 -5.72
N GLN A 615 12.21 -26.01 -4.96
CA GLN A 615 13.32 -26.72 -4.33
C GLN A 615 14.16 -27.39 -5.41
N THR A 616 15.46 -27.09 -5.42
CA THR A 616 16.45 -27.84 -6.20
C THR A 616 17.01 -28.99 -5.36
N ASP A 617 17.38 -30.09 -6.02
CA ASP A 617 17.90 -31.32 -5.40
C ASP A 617 19.10 -31.10 -4.46
#